data_AF-A0A151T1H7-F1
#
_entry.id   AF-A0A151T1H7-F1
#
_cell.length_a   1.000
_cell.length_b   1.000
_cell.length_c   1.000
_cell.angle_alpha   90.00
_cell.angle_beta   90.00
_cell.angle_gamma   90.00
#
_symmetry.space_group_name_H-M   'P 1'
#
loop_
_entity.id
_entity.type
_entity.pdbx_description
1 polymer ?
#
loop_
_entity_poly.entity_id
_entity_poly.type
_entity_poly.pdbx_seq_one_letter_code
_entity_poly.pdbx_strand_id
1 'polypeptide(L)'
;MELCIMLLECCSQERTYLRYYGLLGQRFCMINKVHQENFEKCFVQQYSMIHRLETNKLRNVAKFFAHLHGTDALPWHVLSYIRLTEEDTTSSSRIFIKILFQELSEHLGIRLLNERLNDPTMLESFESIFPKDNPKNTRFCINFFTSIGLGGLTENLREYLKNMPHLIMQQQKQVSESESDDESGSSDSSDSGTAISESDSASSDESDSGSDGRRRKRRRK
;
A
#
# COMPACT_ATOMS: atom_id res chain seq x y z
N MET A 1 -11.47 17.61 -22.45
CA MET A 1 -11.46 16.27 -21.81
C MET A 1 -11.07 15.18 -22.79
N GLU A 2 -11.81 15.00 -23.90
CA GLU A 2 -11.54 13.97 -24.92
C GLU A 2 -10.09 13.85 -25.38
N LEU A 3 -9.40 14.98 -25.59
CA LEU A 3 -7.98 14.96 -26.00
C LEU A 3 -7.06 14.34 -24.95
N CYS A 4 -7.31 14.58 -23.65
CA CYS A 4 -6.54 13.98 -22.55
C CYS A 4 -6.82 12.47 -22.45
N ILE A 5 -8.07 12.06 -22.69
CA ILE A 5 -8.47 10.65 -22.73
C ILE A 5 -7.77 9.95 -23.89
N MET A 6 -7.88 10.50 -25.10
CA MET A 6 -7.24 9.96 -26.30
C MET A 6 -5.72 9.81 -26.12
N LEU A 7 -5.04 10.82 -25.56
CA LEU A 7 -3.60 10.75 -25.29
C LEU A 7 -3.27 9.58 -24.35
N LEU A 8 -4.05 9.43 -23.29
CA LEU A 8 -3.84 8.38 -22.28
C LEU A 8 -4.14 6.99 -22.83
N GLU A 9 -5.20 6.87 -23.64
CA GLU A 9 -5.55 5.62 -24.33
C GLU A 9 -4.45 5.22 -25.31
N CYS A 10 -3.96 6.13 -26.16
CA CYS A 10 -2.82 5.88 -27.04
C CYS A 10 -1.60 5.40 -26.24
N CYS A 11 -1.24 6.11 -25.16
CA CYS A 11 -0.14 5.72 -24.28
C CYS A 11 -0.34 4.31 -23.68
N SER A 12 -1.57 3.94 -23.31
CA SER A 12 -1.88 2.66 -22.70
C SER A 12 -1.73 1.48 -23.67
N GLN A 13 -2.00 1.69 -24.96
CA GLN A 13 -2.00 0.64 -25.98
C GLN A 13 -0.60 0.34 -26.53
N GLU A 14 0.38 1.21 -26.27
CA GLU A 14 1.76 0.95 -26.67
C GLU A 14 2.32 -0.33 -26.04
N ARG A 15 3.18 -1.03 -26.78
CA ARG A 15 3.87 -2.22 -26.25
C ARG A 15 4.74 -1.88 -25.04
N THR A 16 5.35 -0.70 -25.05
CA THR A 16 6.24 -0.20 -24.00
C THR A 16 6.00 1.29 -23.80
N TYR A 17 6.08 1.75 -22.55
CA TYR A 17 5.94 3.16 -22.23
C TYR A 17 6.96 4.02 -23.00
N LEU A 18 6.46 4.99 -23.75
CA LEU A 18 7.27 5.98 -24.44
C LEU A 18 7.23 7.29 -23.65
N ARG A 19 8.40 7.78 -23.21
CA ARG A 19 8.54 9.03 -22.43
C ARG A 19 7.92 10.24 -23.13
N TYR A 20 7.82 10.20 -24.45
CA TYR A 20 7.14 11.22 -25.26
C TYR A 20 5.72 11.53 -24.76
N TYR A 21 4.93 10.52 -24.36
CA TYR A 21 3.57 10.76 -23.86
C TYR A 21 3.57 11.56 -22.55
N GLY A 22 4.44 11.22 -21.60
CA GLY A 22 4.59 11.97 -20.35
C GLY A 22 5.00 13.43 -20.58
N LEU A 23 5.97 13.67 -21.48
CA LEU A 23 6.39 15.02 -21.87
C LEU A 23 5.26 15.82 -22.52
N LEU A 24 4.47 15.18 -23.40
CA LEU A 24 3.34 15.82 -24.06
C LEU A 24 2.23 16.15 -23.05
N GLY A 25 1.89 15.22 -22.15
CA GLY A 25 0.94 15.45 -21.05
C GLY A 25 1.39 16.60 -20.14
N GLN A 26 2.68 16.63 -19.76
CA GLN A 26 3.27 17.71 -18.98
C GLN A 26 3.10 19.06 -19.68
N ARG A 27 3.42 19.14 -20.98
CA ARG A 27 3.25 20.37 -21.75
C ARG A 27 1.80 20.84 -21.76
N PHE A 28 0.83 19.93 -21.96
CA PHE A 28 -0.59 20.30 -21.91
C PHE A 28 -0.99 20.86 -20.55
N CYS A 29 -0.58 20.23 -19.44
CA CYS A 29 -0.86 20.72 -18.09
C CYS A 29 -0.27 22.13 -17.85
N MET A 30 0.94 22.38 -18.35
CA MET A 30 1.62 23.68 -18.19
C MET A 30 1.06 24.78 -19.08
N ILE A 31 0.41 24.45 -20.20
CA ILE A 31 -0.22 25.43 -21.10
C ILE A 31 -1.52 25.97 -20.51
N ASN A 32 -2.38 25.09 -19.99
CA ASN A 32 -3.68 25.49 -19.47
C ASN A 32 -4.13 24.58 -18.33
N LYS A 33 -4.57 25.19 -17.23
CA LYS A 33 -5.11 24.50 -16.04
C LYS A 33 -6.29 23.58 -16.38
N VAL A 34 -7.07 23.90 -17.42
CA VAL A 34 -8.15 23.01 -17.90
C VAL A 34 -7.63 21.62 -18.30
N HIS A 35 -6.40 21.52 -18.84
CA HIS A 35 -5.81 20.22 -19.16
C HIS A 35 -5.36 19.47 -17.92
N GLN A 36 -4.81 20.19 -16.93
CA GLN A 36 -4.46 19.62 -15.64
C GLN A 36 -5.69 18.97 -14.99
N GLU A 37 -6.78 19.72 -14.82
CA GLU A 37 -8.05 19.21 -14.26
C GLU A 37 -8.63 18.02 -15.06
N ASN A 38 -8.46 18.03 -16.39
CA ASN A 38 -8.87 16.90 -17.22
C ASN A 38 -8.02 15.65 -16.95
N PHE A 39 -6.70 15.79 -16.77
CA PHE A 39 -5.84 14.66 -16.41
C PHE A 39 -6.10 14.15 -14.99
N GLU A 40 -6.47 15.02 -14.05
CA GLU A 40 -6.92 14.60 -12.71
C GLU A 40 -8.17 13.71 -12.81
N LYS A 41 -9.18 14.15 -13.58
CA LYS A 41 -10.37 13.34 -13.85
C LYS A 41 -10.03 12.02 -14.54
N CYS A 42 -9.12 12.04 -15.52
CA CYS A 42 -8.64 10.82 -16.17
C CYS A 42 -7.99 9.87 -15.15
N PHE A 43 -7.18 10.37 -14.22
CA PHE A 43 -6.57 9.53 -13.19
C PHE A 43 -7.63 8.81 -12.36
N VAL A 44 -8.61 9.55 -11.84
CA VAL A 44 -9.69 8.99 -11.00
C VAL A 44 -10.49 7.94 -11.77
N GLN A 45 -10.85 8.24 -13.02
CA GLN A 45 -11.57 7.30 -13.89
C GLN A 45 -10.76 6.03 -14.15
N GLN A 46 -9.47 6.16 -14.53
CA GLN A 46 -8.61 5.01 -14.79
C GLN A 46 -8.39 4.17 -13.54
N TYR A 47 -8.19 4.80 -12.38
CA TYR A 47 -7.99 4.08 -11.12
C TYR A 47 -9.27 3.33 -10.69
N SER A 48 -10.46 3.90 -10.90
CA SER A 48 -11.73 3.23 -10.59
C SER A 48 -11.96 1.95 -11.41
N MET A 49 -11.48 1.91 -12.66
CA MET A 49 -11.61 0.77 -13.57
C MET A 49 -10.33 -0.07 -13.67
N ILE A 50 -9.38 0.11 -12.76
CA ILE A 50 -8.03 -0.46 -12.86
C ILE A 50 -7.99 -1.99 -12.89
N HIS A 51 -8.97 -2.62 -12.23
CA HIS A 51 -9.14 -4.06 -12.21
C HIS A 51 -9.47 -4.66 -13.59
N ARG A 52 -9.93 -3.84 -14.55
CA ARG A 52 -10.24 -4.26 -15.93
C ARG A 52 -9.07 -4.10 -16.89
N LEU A 53 -8.00 -3.42 -16.46
CA LEU A 53 -6.85 -3.15 -17.29
C LEU A 53 -5.86 -4.33 -17.24
N GLU A 54 -5.35 -4.70 -18.41
CA GLU A 54 -4.28 -5.68 -18.52
C GLU A 54 -2.94 -5.12 -18.02
N THR A 55 -2.03 -6.01 -17.62
CA THR A 55 -0.74 -5.65 -17.00
C THR A 55 0.10 -4.65 -17.80
N ASN A 56 0.09 -4.73 -19.13
CA ASN A 56 0.83 -3.79 -19.98
C ASN A 56 0.24 -2.38 -19.93
N LYS A 57 -1.10 -2.28 -19.96
CA LYS A 57 -1.81 -1.00 -19.85
C LYS A 57 -1.56 -0.36 -18.48
N LEU A 58 -1.64 -1.17 -17.41
CA LEU A 58 -1.32 -0.72 -16.05
C LEU A 58 0.08 -0.11 -15.98
N ARG A 59 1.08 -0.77 -16.57
CA ARG A 59 2.47 -0.30 -16.60
C ARG A 59 2.60 1.06 -17.28
N ASN A 60 2.02 1.21 -18.46
CA ASN A 60 2.16 2.44 -19.22
C ASN A 60 1.41 3.61 -18.57
N VAL A 61 0.19 3.37 -18.09
CA VAL A 61 -0.62 4.38 -17.41
C VAL A 61 0.04 4.81 -16.09
N ALA A 62 0.59 3.86 -15.32
CA ALA A 62 1.32 4.18 -14.09
C ALA A 62 2.55 5.05 -14.37
N LYS A 63 3.37 4.70 -15.38
CA LYS A 63 4.55 5.49 -15.76
C LYS A 63 4.18 6.88 -16.28
N PHE A 64 3.08 7.00 -17.02
CA PHE A 64 2.57 8.29 -17.48
C PHE A 64 2.22 9.21 -16.31
N PHE A 65 1.43 8.74 -15.35
CA PHE A 65 1.06 9.56 -14.19
C PHE A 65 2.22 9.82 -13.23
N ALA A 66 3.14 8.87 -13.06
CA ALA A 66 4.37 9.09 -12.32
C ALA A 66 5.22 10.21 -12.93
N HIS A 67 5.30 10.29 -14.27
CA HIS A 67 5.97 11.40 -14.96
C HIS A 67 5.29 12.74 -14.65
N LEU A 68 3.95 12.80 -14.69
CA LEU A 68 3.21 14.05 -14.43
C LEU A 68 3.37 14.53 -12.98
N HIS A 69 3.30 13.63 -12.00
CA HIS A 69 3.51 13.98 -10.60
C HIS A 69 4.97 14.33 -10.30
N GLY A 70 5.93 13.58 -10.87
CA GLY A 70 7.36 13.82 -10.68
C GLY A 70 7.86 15.12 -11.31
N THR A 71 7.12 15.69 -12.28
CA THR A 71 7.43 16.98 -12.93
C THR A 71 6.54 18.14 -12.47
N ASP A 72 5.77 17.95 -11.39
CA ASP A 72 4.82 18.94 -10.86
C ASP A 72 3.77 19.42 -11.87
N ALA A 73 3.50 18.61 -12.90
CA ALA A 73 2.46 18.89 -13.88
C ALA A 73 1.06 18.54 -13.37
N LEU A 74 0.97 17.57 -12.46
CA LEU A 74 -0.28 17.13 -11.83
C LEU A 74 -0.14 17.20 -10.31
N PRO A 75 -1.10 17.82 -9.60
CA PRO A 75 -1.01 17.98 -8.15
C PRO A 75 -1.14 16.63 -7.44
N TRP A 76 -0.48 16.52 -6.30
CA TRP A 76 -0.33 15.24 -5.58
C TRP A 76 -1.60 14.82 -4.82
N HIS A 77 -2.56 15.72 -4.60
CA HIS A 77 -3.81 15.41 -3.88
C HIS A 77 -4.65 14.34 -4.59
N VAL A 78 -4.44 14.17 -5.89
CA VAL A 78 -5.08 13.14 -6.73
C VAL A 78 -4.71 11.72 -6.27
N LEU A 79 -3.61 11.55 -5.54
CA LEU A 79 -3.23 10.26 -4.97
C LEU A 79 -4.12 9.83 -3.80
N SER A 80 -4.96 10.72 -3.25
CA SER A 80 -5.91 10.39 -2.17
C SER A 80 -6.97 9.34 -2.57
N TYR A 81 -7.22 9.17 -3.88
CA TYR A 81 -8.10 8.12 -4.39
C TYR A 81 -7.49 6.72 -4.27
N ILE A 82 -6.19 6.62 -4.03
CA ILE A 82 -5.51 5.34 -3.79
C ILE A 82 -5.69 4.97 -2.32
N ARG A 83 -6.23 3.79 -2.06
CA ARG A 83 -6.34 3.21 -0.72
C ARG A 83 -5.49 1.95 -0.66
N LEU A 84 -4.49 1.92 0.22
CA LEU A 84 -3.56 0.79 0.37
C LEU A 84 -3.90 -0.05 1.61
N THR A 85 -5.00 -0.78 1.54
CA THR A 85 -5.44 -1.75 2.57
C THR A 85 -5.51 -3.15 1.96
N GLU A 86 -5.52 -4.18 2.80
CA GLU A 86 -5.65 -5.56 2.32
C GLU A 86 -7.00 -5.81 1.63
N GLU A 87 -8.06 -5.19 2.16
CA GLU A 87 -9.45 -5.38 1.72
C GLU A 87 -9.80 -4.56 0.46
N ASP A 88 -9.32 -3.32 0.34
CA ASP A 88 -9.71 -2.44 -0.78
C ASP A 88 -8.77 -2.55 -1.99
N THR A 89 -7.66 -3.30 -1.89
CA THR A 89 -6.70 -3.43 -3.00
C THR A 89 -6.78 -4.76 -3.72
N THR A 90 -7.01 -4.67 -5.04
CA THR A 90 -6.87 -5.81 -5.96
C THR A 90 -5.42 -6.01 -6.40
N SER A 91 -5.11 -7.17 -7.00
CA SER A 91 -3.79 -7.44 -7.59
C SER A 91 -3.40 -6.39 -8.64
N SER A 92 -4.32 -5.98 -9.51
CA SER A 92 -4.10 -4.91 -10.50
C SER A 92 -3.76 -3.57 -9.83
N SER A 93 -4.47 -3.22 -8.76
CA SER A 93 -4.20 -1.99 -7.99
C SER A 93 -2.80 -2.02 -7.38
N ARG A 94 -2.40 -3.14 -6.79
CA ARG A 94 -1.05 -3.35 -6.22
C ARG A 94 0.05 -3.23 -7.27
N ILE A 95 -0.16 -3.80 -8.47
CA ILE A 95 0.78 -3.68 -9.59
C ILE A 95 0.92 -2.22 -10.03
N PHE A 96 -0.20 -1.50 -10.13
CA PHE A 96 -0.19 -0.09 -10.49
C PHE A 96 0.56 0.77 -9.48
N ILE A 97 0.21 0.66 -8.19
CA ILE A 97 0.85 1.42 -7.10
C ILE A 97 2.35 1.11 -7.06
N LYS A 98 2.73 -0.17 -7.21
CA LYS A 98 4.13 -0.58 -7.29
C LYS A 98 4.87 0.18 -8.40
N ILE A 99 4.35 0.16 -9.62
CA ILE A 99 5.01 0.80 -10.77
C ILE A 99 5.03 2.31 -10.61
N LEU A 100 3.93 2.91 -10.13
CA LEU A 100 3.81 4.35 -9.90
C LEU A 100 4.90 4.85 -8.94
N PHE A 101 5.03 4.23 -7.76
CA PHE A 101 6.01 4.67 -6.76
C PHE A 101 7.46 4.31 -7.13
N GLN A 102 7.69 3.19 -7.84
CA GLN A 102 9.01 2.89 -8.38
C GLN A 102 9.47 3.95 -9.37
N GLU A 103 8.61 4.32 -10.33
CA GLU A 103 8.91 5.36 -11.31
C GLU A 103 9.08 6.75 -10.66
N LEU A 104 8.26 7.09 -9.66
CA LEU A 104 8.43 8.33 -8.89
C LEU A 104 9.78 8.37 -8.17
N SER A 105 10.19 7.25 -7.56
CA SER A 105 11.49 7.15 -6.91
C SER A 105 12.65 7.20 -7.91
N GLU A 106 12.47 6.71 -9.13
CA GLU A 106 13.47 6.83 -10.20
C GLU A 106 13.61 8.28 -10.68
N HIS A 107 12.51 9.04 -10.77
CA HIS A 107 12.52 10.44 -11.20
C HIS A 107 13.02 11.41 -10.14
N LEU A 108 12.55 11.29 -8.90
CA LEU A 108 12.84 12.24 -7.82
C LEU A 108 14.00 11.78 -6.91
N GLY A 109 14.25 10.48 -6.84
CA GLY A 109 15.03 9.87 -5.78
C GLY A 109 14.23 9.64 -4.51
N ILE A 110 14.63 8.63 -3.72
CA ILE A 110 13.92 8.21 -2.51
C ILE A 110 13.85 9.30 -1.44
N ARG A 111 14.88 10.16 -1.32
CA ARG A 111 14.96 11.21 -0.30
C ARG A 111 13.93 12.31 -0.55
N LEU A 112 13.94 12.87 -1.75
CA LEU A 112 13.01 13.95 -2.14
C LEU A 112 11.56 13.45 -2.18
N LEU A 113 11.36 12.20 -2.62
CA LEU A 113 10.04 11.57 -2.56
C LEU A 113 9.54 11.46 -1.11
N ASN A 114 10.40 11.06 -0.17
CA ASN A 114 10.03 10.98 1.25
C ASN A 114 9.71 12.37 1.83
N GLU A 115 10.49 13.40 1.49
CA GLU A 115 10.21 14.78 1.92
C GLU A 115 8.84 15.26 1.44
N ARG A 116 8.48 14.98 0.17
CA ARG A 116 7.17 15.34 -0.39
C ARG A 116 6.01 14.59 0.23
N LEU A 117 6.18 13.30 0.50
CA LEU A 117 5.13 12.48 1.11
C LEU A 117 4.88 12.84 2.59
N ASN A 118 5.83 13.51 3.23
CA ASN A 118 5.70 14.01 4.60
C ASN A 118 5.38 15.51 4.69
N ASP A 119 5.05 16.17 3.57
CA ASP A 119 4.65 17.57 3.58
C ASP A 119 3.35 17.74 4.40
N PRO A 120 3.36 18.55 5.49
CA PRO A 120 2.21 18.73 6.36
C PRO A 120 0.92 19.15 5.64
N THR A 121 1.04 19.89 4.54
CA THR A 121 -0.12 20.38 3.77
C THR A 121 -0.82 19.28 2.97
N MET A 122 -0.12 18.18 2.68
CA MET A 122 -0.59 17.10 1.81
C MET A 122 -0.78 15.77 2.56
N LEU A 123 -0.44 15.71 3.86
CA LEU A 123 -0.53 14.49 4.68
C LEU A 123 -1.92 13.85 4.63
N GLU A 124 -2.99 14.65 4.67
CA GLU A 124 -4.37 14.16 4.58
C GLU A 124 -4.63 13.42 3.25
N SER A 125 -4.01 13.87 2.16
CA SER A 125 -4.14 13.21 0.86
C SER A 125 -3.40 11.87 0.78
N PHE A 126 -2.44 11.61 1.67
CA PHE A 126 -1.67 10.37 1.69
C PHE A 126 -2.08 9.42 2.82
N GLU A 127 -3.00 9.80 3.68
CA GLU A 127 -3.49 8.98 4.79
C GLU A 127 -4.05 7.64 4.31
N SER A 128 -4.74 7.64 3.17
CA SER A 128 -5.27 6.43 2.53
C SER A 128 -4.18 5.49 1.99
N ILE A 129 -3.00 6.01 1.68
CA ILE A 129 -1.83 5.23 1.22
C ILE A 129 -0.97 4.77 2.40
N PHE A 130 -0.86 5.61 3.43
CA PHE A 130 -0.08 5.37 4.65
C PHE A 130 -1.00 5.27 5.89
N PRO A 131 -1.84 4.24 5.96
CA PRO A 131 -2.85 4.11 7.01
C PRO A 131 -2.22 3.94 8.41
N LYS A 132 -2.71 4.73 9.37
CA LYS A 132 -2.34 4.68 10.81
C LYS A 132 -3.51 4.27 11.72
N ASP A 133 -4.64 3.92 11.12
CA ASP A 133 -5.90 3.53 11.74
C ASP A 133 -5.80 2.17 12.46
N ASN A 134 -5.34 1.15 11.75
CA ASN A 134 -5.30 -0.23 12.23
C ASN A 134 -3.87 -0.79 12.11
N PRO A 135 -3.31 -1.42 13.16
CA PRO A 135 -2.00 -2.06 13.09
C PRO A 135 -1.85 -3.04 11.92
N LYS A 136 -2.93 -3.72 11.51
CA LYS A 136 -2.94 -4.62 10.35
C LYS A 136 -2.68 -3.85 9.05
N ASN A 137 -3.41 -2.76 8.82
CA ASN A 137 -3.27 -1.90 7.63
C ASN A 137 -1.88 -1.26 7.58
N THR A 138 -1.38 -0.76 8.72
CA THR A 138 -0.03 -0.19 8.81
C THR A 138 1.04 -1.24 8.48
N ARG A 139 0.94 -2.47 9.01
CA ARG A 139 1.87 -3.57 8.67
C ARG A 139 1.80 -3.96 7.21
N PHE A 140 0.59 -4.03 6.65
CA PHE A 140 0.38 -4.31 5.22
C PHE A 140 1.08 -3.27 4.34
N CYS A 141 0.89 -1.97 4.65
CA CYS A 141 1.56 -0.88 3.95
C CYS A 141 3.10 -0.98 4.05
N ILE A 142 3.65 -1.21 5.25
CA ILE A 142 5.10 -1.38 5.44
C ILE A 142 5.62 -2.54 4.60
N ASN A 143 4.96 -3.69 4.65
CA ASN A 143 5.36 -4.88 3.89
C ASN A 143 5.24 -4.68 2.37
N PHE A 144 4.22 -3.93 1.93
CA PHE A 144 4.08 -3.58 0.53
C PHE A 144 5.27 -2.74 0.05
N PHE A 145 5.56 -1.62 0.73
CA PHE A 145 6.65 -0.72 0.34
C PHE A 145 8.04 -1.36 0.49
N THR A 146 8.25 -2.26 1.46
CA THR A 146 9.50 -3.04 1.54
C THR A 146 9.64 -4.03 0.39
N SER A 147 8.56 -4.73 0.01
CA SER A 147 8.58 -5.72 -1.07
C SER A 147 8.89 -5.12 -2.44
N ILE A 148 8.57 -3.84 -2.66
CA ILE A 148 8.85 -3.12 -3.90
C ILE A 148 10.20 -2.40 -3.90
N GLY A 149 10.96 -2.48 -2.80
CA GLY A 149 12.28 -1.86 -2.65
C GLY A 149 12.26 -0.40 -2.16
N LEU A 150 11.12 0.11 -1.71
CA LEU A 150 10.92 1.50 -1.27
C LEU A 150 10.68 1.61 0.24
N GLY A 151 11.35 0.75 1.02
CA GLY A 151 11.16 0.68 2.47
C GLY A 151 11.44 1.97 3.23
N GLY A 152 12.29 2.86 2.70
CA GLY A 152 12.61 4.16 3.29
C GLY A 152 11.42 5.12 3.38
N LEU A 153 10.37 4.94 2.55
CA LEU A 153 9.15 5.74 2.63
C LEU A 153 8.29 5.42 3.87
N THR A 154 8.58 4.33 4.56
CA THR A 154 7.76 3.83 5.68
C THR A 154 8.44 3.93 7.04
N GLU A 155 9.53 4.69 7.16
CA GLU A 155 10.27 4.87 8.41
C GLU A 155 9.35 5.43 9.52
N ASN A 156 8.59 6.48 9.23
CA ASN A 156 7.63 7.09 10.17
C ASN A 156 6.54 6.10 10.63
N LEU A 157 6.08 5.20 9.75
CA LEU A 157 5.09 4.17 10.08
C LEU A 157 5.68 3.08 10.98
N ARG A 158 6.97 2.74 10.78
CA ARG A 158 7.66 1.78 11.64
C ARG A 158 7.86 2.34 13.04
N GLU A 159 8.21 3.62 13.16
CA GLU A 159 8.30 4.30 14.45
C GLU A 159 6.94 4.37 15.14
N TYR A 160 5.89 4.70 14.39
CA TYR A 160 4.52 4.68 14.89
C TYR A 160 4.13 3.30 15.45
N LEU A 161 4.42 2.21 14.72
CA LEU A 161 4.15 0.85 15.22
C LEU A 161 4.97 0.46 16.45
N LYS A 162 6.21 0.94 16.58
CA LYS A 162 7.04 0.70 17.77
C LYS A 162 6.50 1.42 19.00
N ASN A 163 5.95 2.62 18.81
CA ASN A 163 5.39 3.44 19.88
C ASN A 163 3.93 3.07 20.21
N MET A 164 3.23 2.37 19.33
CA MET A 164 1.82 2.00 19.49
C MET A 164 1.51 1.23 20.80
N PRO A 165 2.32 0.27 21.28
CA PRO A 165 2.07 -0.38 22.57
C PRO A 165 2.06 0.62 23.74
N HIS A 166 2.90 1.65 23.67
CA HIS A 166 2.95 2.71 24.68
C HIS A 166 1.71 3.61 24.62
N LEU A 167 1.22 3.93 23.41
CA LEU A 167 -0.01 4.70 23.20
C LEU A 167 -1.26 3.93 23.65
N ILE A 168 -1.36 2.63 23.39
CA ILE A 168 -2.49 1.79 23.84
C ILE A 168 -2.51 1.68 25.37
N MET A 169 -1.35 1.53 26.00
CA MET A 169 -1.23 1.55 27.47
C MET A 169 -1.60 2.92 28.05
N GLN A 170 -1.27 4.01 27.37
CA GLN A 170 -1.65 5.37 27.77
C GLN A 170 -3.15 5.64 27.58
N GLN A 171 -3.74 5.11 26.51
CA GLN A 171 -5.16 5.24 26.21
C GLN A 171 -6.02 4.38 27.16
N GLN A 172 -5.58 3.16 27.50
CA GLN A 172 -6.21 2.37 28.57
C GLN A 172 -6.08 3.03 29.94
N LYS A 173 -4.97 3.73 30.21
CA LYS A 173 -4.78 4.48 31.46
C LYS A 173 -5.66 5.72 31.55
N GLN A 174 -5.90 6.42 30.43
CA GLN A 174 -6.83 7.55 30.38
C GLN A 174 -8.31 7.13 30.45
N VAL A 175 -8.68 5.99 29.85
CA VAL A 175 -10.05 5.45 29.97
C VAL A 175 -10.33 5.00 31.41
N SER A 176 -9.35 4.40 32.09
CA SER A 176 -9.49 4.04 33.51
C SER A 176 -9.51 5.26 34.45
N GLU A 177 -8.79 6.35 34.13
CA GLU A 177 -8.88 7.62 34.88
C GLU A 177 -10.18 8.40 34.62
N SER A 178 -10.87 8.15 33.50
CA SER A 178 -12.16 8.81 33.17
C SER A 178 -13.39 8.10 33.75
N GLU A 179 -13.25 6.84 34.16
CA GLU A 179 -14.31 6.05 34.83
C GLU A 179 -14.17 6.03 36.37
N SER A 180 -13.29 6.87 36.93
CA SER A 180 -12.98 6.90 38.37
C SER A 180 -13.78 7.93 39.19
N ASP A 181 -14.74 8.64 38.60
CA ASP A 181 -15.55 9.68 39.28
C ASP A 181 -17.04 9.28 39.44
N ASP A 182 -17.32 8.04 39.89
CA ASP A 182 -18.60 7.70 40.53
C ASP A 182 -18.36 6.75 41.72
N GLU A 183 -18.60 7.28 42.93
CA GLU A 183 -18.24 6.70 44.24
C GLU A 183 -19.26 5.67 44.79
N SER A 184 -18.69 4.57 45.30
CA SER A 184 -19.05 3.84 46.55
C SER A 184 -20.20 2.82 46.61
N GLY A 185 -19.86 1.61 47.11
CA GLY A 185 -20.66 0.92 48.13
C GLY A 185 -20.97 -0.59 47.95
N SER A 186 -20.03 -1.47 48.33
CA SER A 186 -20.20 -2.56 49.32
C SER A 186 -19.42 -3.85 49.00
N SER A 187 -18.77 -4.35 50.04
CA SER A 187 -17.92 -5.53 50.12
C SER A 187 -18.71 -6.82 50.35
N ASP A 188 -18.33 -7.92 49.71
CA ASP A 188 -18.15 -9.19 50.44
C ASP A 188 -17.15 -10.12 49.74
N SER A 189 -16.45 -10.91 50.55
CA SER A 189 -15.23 -11.66 50.22
C SER A 189 -15.52 -13.12 49.90
N SER A 190 -14.72 -13.75 49.02
CA SER A 190 -13.95 -14.98 49.36
C SER A 190 -13.24 -15.62 48.15
N ASP A 191 -11.92 -15.69 48.30
CA ASP A 191 -10.98 -16.75 47.92
C ASP A 191 -11.46 -17.99 47.14
N SER A 192 -10.74 -18.33 46.06
CA SER A 192 -10.11 -19.65 45.93
C SER A 192 -9.17 -19.64 44.71
N GLY A 193 -7.87 -19.80 44.96
CA GLY A 193 -6.87 -20.03 43.92
C GLY A 193 -7.03 -21.37 43.22
N THR A 194 -6.64 -21.44 41.96
CA THR A 194 -6.20 -22.71 41.35
C THR A 194 -5.21 -22.40 40.23
N ALA A 195 -3.94 -22.71 40.50
CA ALA A 195 -2.94 -22.89 39.48
C ALA A 195 -3.13 -24.29 38.87
N ILE A 196 -3.19 -24.38 37.54
CA ILE A 196 -2.85 -25.60 36.81
C ILE A 196 -2.23 -25.21 35.47
N SER A 197 -0.91 -25.36 35.44
CA SER A 197 -0.10 -25.59 34.25
C SER A 197 -0.34 -27.01 33.75
N GLU A 198 -0.60 -27.20 32.47
CA GLU A 198 -0.35 -28.49 31.81
C GLU A 198 0.21 -28.22 30.41
N SER A 199 1.31 -28.88 30.15
CA SER A 199 2.17 -28.83 28.98
C SER A 199 1.89 -30.05 28.12
N ASP A 200 1.52 -29.88 26.85
CA ASP A 200 1.45 -31.00 25.91
C ASP A 200 2.63 -30.97 24.94
N SER A 201 3.61 -31.80 25.25
CA SER A 201 4.64 -32.28 24.34
C SER A 201 4.47 -33.79 24.21
N ALA A 202 4.12 -34.29 23.04
CA ALA A 202 4.24 -35.70 22.71
C ALA A 202 4.65 -35.86 21.24
N SER A 203 5.95 -36.12 21.05
CA SER A 203 6.53 -36.80 19.91
C SER A 203 6.16 -38.28 19.94
N SER A 204 5.92 -38.89 18.78
CA SER A 204 6.16 -40.32 18.58
C SER A 204 6.59 -40.59 17.14
N ASP A 205 7.82 -41.12 17.08
CA ASP A 205 8.57 -41.67 15.96
C ASP A 205 8.00 -42.98 15.38
N GLU A 206 8.74 -43.50 14.37
CA GLU A 206 8.84 -44.88 13.85
C GLU A 206 8.15 -45.11 12.49
N SER A 207 8.87 -45.09 11.35
CA SER A 207 9.84 -46.08 10.77
C SER A 207 9.13 -47.27 10.06
N ASP A 208 9.11 -47.30 8.73
CA ASP A 208 10.03 -47.92 7.75
C ASP A 208 9.53 -49.27 7.18
N SER A 209 10.01 -49.61 5.97
CA SER A 209 9.83 -50.81 5.13
C SER A 209 8.58 -50.83 4.23
N GLY A 210 8.65 -51.20 2.94
CA GLY A 210 9.77 -51.63 2.11
C GLY A 210 9.28 -52.11 0.75
N SER A 211 10.20 -52.07 -0.22
CA SER A 211 10.31 -52.92 -1.42
C SER A 211 9.39 -52.75 -2.64
N ASP A 212 10.05 -52.28 -3.71
CA ASP A 212 10.27 -52.96 -5.00
C ASP A 212 9.13 -53.02 -6.04
N GLY A 213 9.46 -52.59 -7.26
CA GLY A 213 8.49 -52.46 -8.36
C GLY A 213 9.08 -51.91 -9.67
N ARG A 214 10.19 -52.50 -10.12
CA ARG A 214 10.80 -52.33 -11.45
C ARG A 214 9.79 -52.05 -12.59
N ARG A 215 10.00 -50.99 -13.40
CA ARG A 215 9.93 -51.13 -14.87
C ARG A 215 10.65 -50.02 -15.65
N ARG A 216 11.69 -50.50 -16.32
CA ARG A 216 12.51 -49.94 -17.39
C ARG A 216 11.73 -49.37 -18.60
N LYS A 217 12.42 -48.43 -19.26
CA LYS A 217 12.64 -48.23 -20.73
C LYS A 217 11.87 -47.11 -21.47
N ARG A 218 12.69 -46.15 -21.93
CA ARG A 218 12.98 -45.75 -23.34
C ARG A 218 12.39 -44.43 -23.87
N ARG A 219 13.31 -43.47 -23.99
CA ARG A 219 13.59 -42.53 -25.09
C ARG A 219 12.83 -42.72 -26.42
N ARG A 220 12.35 -41.59 -26.96
CA ARG A 220 12.62 -40.94 -28.28
C ARG A 220 11.48 -39.92 -28.50
N LYS A 221 11.66 -38.72 -29.03
CA LYS A 221 12.56 -38.20 -30.05
C LYS A 221 12.70 -36.69 -29.84
#